data_AF-A0A9P8E5E8-F1
#
_entry.id   AF-A0A9P8E5E8-F1
#
_cell.length_a   1.000
_cell.length_b   1.000
_cell.length_c   1.000
_cell.angle_alpha   90.00
_cell.angle_beta   90.00
_cell.angle_gamma   90.00
#
_symmetry.space_group_name_H-M   'P 1'
#
loop_
_entity.id
_entity.type
_entity.pdbx_description
1 polymer ?
#
loop_
_entity_poly.entity_id
_entity_poly.type
_entity_poly.pdbx_seq_one_letter_code
_entity_poly.pdbx_strand_id
1 'polypeptide(L)'
;VINVTFPLTVEDYVHRIGRTGRAGQDGRAITFFTDHEKGLAGALINVLKGANQPVPESLMKFGTTVKKKSHDAYGAFYRDPSEMKAATKVTFDD
;
A
#
# COMPACT_ATOMS: atom_id res chain seq x y z
N VAL A 1 6.61 18.75 -3.40
CA VAL A 1 5.25 18.49 -2.87
C VAL A 1 5.29 18.61 -1.35
N ILE A 2 4.33 19.28 -0.73
CA ILE A 2 4.20 19.35 0.73
C ILE A 2 2.81 18.87 1.12
N ASN A 3 2.74 17.79 1.90
CA ASN A 3 1.50 17.29 2.49
C ASN A 3 1.34 17.91 3.88
N VAL A 4 0.55 18.98 3.96
CA VAL A 4 0.24 19.66 5.23
C VAL A 4 -0.61 18.77 6.13
N THR A 5 -1.52 18.00 5.52
CA THR A 5 -2.25 16.91 6.15
C THR A 5 -1.99 15.62 5.40
N PHE A 6 -1.91 14.52 6.13
CA PHE A 6 -1.74 13.21 5.52
C PHE A 6 -3.03 12.85 4.75
N PRO A 7 -2.94 12.30 3.52
CA PRO A 7 -4.12 11.88 2.79
C PRO A 7 -4.82 10.68 3.45
N LEU A 8 -6.08 10.44 3.06
CA LEU A 8 -6.92 9.41 3.67
C LEU A 8 -6.39 7.99 3.45
N THR A 9 -5.65 7.77 2.36
CA THR A 9 -5.07 6.48 2.01
C THR A 9 -3.59 6.62 1.64
N VAL A 10 -2.83 5.53 1.76
CA VAL A 10 -1.41 5.51 1.37
C VAL A 10 -1.27 5.54 -0.16
N GLU A 11 -2.25 5.01 -0.90
CA GLU A 11 -2.28 5.12 -2.35
C GLU A 11 -2.40 6.58 -2.80
N ASP A 12 -3.27 7.37 -2.15
CA ASP A 12 -3.37 8.81 -2.41
C ASP A 12 -2.07 9.54 -2.06
N TYR A 13 -1.36 9.11 -1.01
CA TYR A 13 -0.02 9.62 -0.71
C TYR A 13 0.94 9.40 -1.89
N VAL A 14 0.98 8.18 -2.44
CA VAL A 14 1.82 7.86 -3.61
C VAL A 14 1.44 8.73 -4.82
N HIS A 15 0.14 8.88 -5.10
CA HIS A 15 -0.34 9.73 -6.19
C HIS A 15 0.03 11.20 -6.03
N ARG A 16 0.04 11.72 -4.79
CA ARG A 16 0.44 13.09 -4.48
C ARG A 16 1.93 13.30 -4.66
N ILE A 17 2.77 12.43 -4.11
CA ILE A 17 4.23 12.60 -4.24
C ILE A 17 4.72 12.37 -5.68
N GLY A 18 4.00 11.57 -6.49
CA GLY A 18 4.25 11.39 -7.92
C GLY A 18 4.05 12.66 -8.79
N ARG A 19 3.71 13.80 -8.18
CA ARG A 19 3.66 15.11 -8.85
C ARG A 19 5.02 15.82 -8.89
N THR A 20 6.02 15.37 -8.13
CA THR A 20 7.39 15.92 -8.16
C THR A 20 8.39 14.91 -8.73
N GLY A 21 9.56 15.38 -9.19
CA GLY A 21 10.67 14.54 -9.65
C GLY A 21 10.38 13.83 -10.97
N ARG A 22 10.57 14.53 -12.09
CA ARG A 22 10.26 14.05 -13.45
C ARG A 22 11.41 14.35 -14.39
N ALA A 23 11.46 13.62 -15.52
CA ALA A 23 12.46 13.83 -16.58
C ALA A 23 13.92 13.83 -16.06
N GLY A 24 14.25 12.90 -15.15
CA GLY A 24 15.58 12.78 -14.55
C GLY A 24 15.94 13.86 -13.53
N GLN A 25 15.01 14.76 -13.19
CA GLN A 25 15.21 15.77 -12.16
C GLN A 25 14.76 15.25 -10.80
N ASP A 26 15.49 15.63 -9.76
CA ASP A 26 15.15 15.28 -8.38
C ASP A 26 13.87 16.00 -7.93
N GLY A 27 13.06 15.27 -7.16
CA GLY A 27 11.84 15.78 -6.55
C GLY A 27 11.89 15.66 -5.04
N ARG A 28 11.38 16.67 -4.33
CA ARG A 28 11.26 16.61 -2.87
C ARG A 28 9.80 16.56 -2.42
N ALA A 29 9.50 15.58 -1.59
CA ALA A 29 8.21 15.43 -0.93
C ALA A 29 8.38 15.50 0.59
N ILE A 30 7.67 16.41 1.24
CA ILE A 30 7.67 16.57 2.70
C ILE A 30 6.25 16.31 3.17
N THR A 31 6.10 15.52 4.23
CA THR A 31 4.79 15.12 4.73
C THR A 31 4.74 15.27 6.23
N PHE A 32 3.74 15.98 6.72
CA PHE A 32 3.43 16.01 8.14
C PHE A 32 2.57 14.80 8.49
N PHE A 33 2.97 14.12 9.54
CA PHE A 33 2.35 12.90 10.03
C PHE A 33 2.12 13.05 11.52
N THR A 34 0.92 12.73 11.99
CA THR A 34 0.50 12.87 13.38
C THR A 34 -0.10 11.57 13.90
N ASP A 35 -0.37 11.52 15.21
CA ASP A 35 -0.97 10.35 15.86
C ASP A 35 -2.37 10.02 15.32
N HIS A 36 -3.05 10.98 14.70
CA HIS A 36 -4.34 10.76 14.04
C HIS A 36 -4.24 9.75 12.89
N GLU A 37 -3.07 9.64 12.26
CA GLU A 37 -2.84 8.77 11.10
C GLU A 37 -2.09 7.47 11.44
N LYS A 38 -1.96 7.14 12.73
CA LYS A 38 -1.28 5.92 13.20
C LYS A 38 -1.72 4.63 12.47
N GLY A 39 -2.99 4.55 12.08
CA GLY A 39 -3.53 3.39 11.34
C GLY A 39 -2.97 3.20 9.93
N LEU A 40 -2.33 4.23 9.36
CA LEU A 40 -1.69 4.21 8.04
C LEU A 40 -0.17 4.05 8.14
N ALA A 41 0.41 4.10 9.34
CA ALA A 41 1.85 4.08 9.56
C ALA A 41 2.52 2.82 8.96
N GLY A 42 1.95 1.63 9.19
CA GLY A 42 2.51 0.39 8.65
C GLY A 42 2.60 0.39 7.12
N ALA A 43 1.56 0.90 6.44
CA ALA A 43 1.54 0.97 4.99
C ALA A 43 2.53 2.04 4.46
N LEU A 44 2.62 3.19 5.13
CA LEU A 44 3.60 4.22 4.81
C LEU A 44 5.05 3.71 4.98
N ILE A 45 5.34 2.99 6.06
CA ILE A 45 6.65 2.38 6.30
C ILE A 45 7.03 1.43 5.16
N ASN A 46 6.08 0.62 4.70
CA ASN A 46 6.32 -0.29 3.58
C ASN A 46 6.65 0.46 2.28
N VAL A 47 5.97 1.57 2.00
CA VAL A 47 6.28 2.42 0.85
C VAL A 47 7.69 3.02 0.97
N LEU A 48 8.05 3.54 2.14
CA LEU A 48 9.38 4.12 2.36
C LEU A 48 10.50 3.07 2.21
N LYS A 49 10.31 1.87 2.78
CA LYS A 49 11.25 0.75 2.63
C LYS A 49 11.38 0.31 1.16
N GLY A 50 10.25 0.16 0.45
CA GLY A 50 10.25 -0.21 -0.96
C GLY A 50 10.92 0.83 -1.87
N ALA A 51 10.88 2.10 -1.48
CA ALA A 51 11.56 3.21 -2.16
C ALA A 51 12.98 3.48 -1.64
N ASN A 52 13.54 2.61 -0.78
CA ASN A 52 14.85 2.77 -0.15
C ASN A 52 15.05 4.12 0.56
N GLN A 53 13.97 4.67 1.12
CA GLN A 53 14.00 5.93 1.88
C GLN A 53 14.27 5.66 3.36
N PRO A 54 14.95 6.59 4.06
CA PRO A 54 15.14 6.47 5.50
C PRO A 54 13.80 6.51 6.21
N VAL A 55 13.52 5.50 7.04
CA VAL A 55 12.29 5.41 7.82
C VAL A 55 12.53 6.05 9.19
N PRO A 56 11.80 7.11 9.57
CA PRO A 56 11.93 7.71 10.88
C PRO A 56 11.57 6.72 11.99
N GLU A 57 12.38 6.66 13.05
CA GLU A 57 12.13 5.80 14.21
C GLU A 57 10.81 6.15 14.90
N SER A 58 10.46 7.44 14.94
CA SER A 58 9.16 7.93 15.45
C SER A 58 7.97 7.31 14.72
N LEU A 59 8.10 7.01 13.42
CA LEU A 59 7.05 6.38 12.65
C LEU A 59 6.91 4.88 12.99
N MET A 60 8.02 4.21 13.32
CA MET A 60 8.00 2.79 13.71
C MET A 60 7.25 2.54 15.02
N LYS A 61 7.16 3.55 15.91
CA LYS A 61 6.45 3.46 17.20
C LYS A 61 4.95 3.19 17.04
N PHE A 62 4.34 3.59 15.92
CA PHE A 62 2.91 3.40 15.67
C PHE A 62 2.53 1.98 15.23
N GLY A 63 3.51 1.10 15.05
CA GLY A 63 3.32 -0.29 14.65
C GLY A 63 3.34 -0.50 13.14
N THR A 64 3.71 -1.71 12.72
CA THR A 64 3.82 -2.12 11.32
C THR A 64 2.55 -2.79 10.79
N THR A 65 1.48 -2.86 11.60
CA THR A 65 0.25 -3.57 11.25
C THR A 65 -0.44 -2.88 10.07
N VAL A 66 -0.45 -3.54 8.92
CA VAL A 66 -1.21 -3.12 7.74
C VAL A 66 -2.52 -3.88 7.72
N LYS A 67 -3.66 -3.17 7.61
CA LYS A 67 -4.96 -3.82 7.38
C LYS A 67 -4.91 -4.52 6.03
N LYS A 68 -5.20 -5.82 6.00
CA LYS A 68 -5.29 -6.59 4.75
C LYS A 68 -6.41 -5.98 3.91
N LYS A 69 -6.09 -5.50 2.69
CA LYS A 69 -7.11 -5.04 1.74
C LYS A 69 -7.97 -6.25 1.34
N SER A 70 -9.27 -6.14 1.57
CA SER A 70 -10.27 -7.04 0.97
C SER A 70 -10.31 -6.80 -0.54
N HIS A 71 -10.60 -7.82 -1.33
CA HIS A 71 -10.65 -7.68 -2.78
C HIS A 71 -11.82 -6.77 -3.19
N ASP A 72 -11.61 -5.84 -4.12
CA ASP A 72 -12.65 -4.86 -4.50
C ASP A 72 -13.95 -5.51 -4.96
N ALA A 73 -13.88 -6.55 -5.80
CA ALA A 73 -15.07 -7.23 -6.33
C ALA A 73 -15.66 -8.32 -5.40
N TYR A 74 -14.86 -8.93 -4.52
CA TYR A 74 -15.24 -10.15 -3.80
C TYR A 74 -15.12 -10.03 -2.27
N GLY A 75 -14.69 -8.87 -1.78
CA GLY A 75 -14.58 -8.55 -0.36
C GLY A 75 -13.75 -9.57 0.41
N ALA A 76 -14.30 -10.02 1.54
CA ALA A 76 -13.70 -11.01 2.42
C ALA A 76 -13.73 -12.45 1.86
N PHE A 77 -14.47 -12.69 0.77
CA PHE A 77 -14.67 -14.03 0.19
C PHE A 77 -13.75 -14.32 -1.01
N TYR A 78 -12.85 -13.39 -1.35
CA TYR A 78 -11.88 -13.64 -2.41
C TYR A 78 -11.04 -14.87 -2.10
N ARG A 79 -11.06 -15.83 -3.02
CA ARG A 79 -10.19 -17.01 -3.04
C ARG A 79 -9.26 -16.86 -4.22
N ASP A 80 -7.96 -17.01 -3.98
CA ASP A 80 -6.98 -16.99 -5.05
C ASP A 80 -7.25 -18.19 -5.98
N PRO A 81 -7.46 -17.98 -7.30
CA PRO A 81 -7.69 -19.07 -8.24
C PRO A 81 -6.55 -20.11 -8.27
N SER A 82 -5.33 -19.73 -7.87
CA SER A 82 -4.21 -20.67 -7.73
C SER A 82 -4.36 -21.66 -6.56
N GLU A 83 -5.21 -21.31 -5.57
CA GLU A 83 -5.56 -22.17 -4.44
C GLU A 83 -6.79 -23.06 -4.73
N MET A 84 -7.44 -22.88 -5.89
CA MET A 84 -8.56 -23.72 -6.30
C MET A 84 -8.02 -25.02 -6.93
N LYS A 85 -8.52 -26.18 -6.46
CA LYS A 85 -8.21 -27.47 -7.10
C LYS A 85 -8.54 -27.40 -8.59
N ALA A 86 -7.58 -27.79 -9.44
CA ALA A 86 -7.79 -27.90 -10.87
C ALA A 86 -9.00 -28.79 -11.18
N ALA A 87 -9.86 -28.34 -12.08
CA ALA A 87 -11.07 -29.07 -12.45
C ALA A 87 -10.71 -30.41 -13.10
N THR A 88 -11.21 -31.51 -12.54
CA THR A 88 -11.07 -32.83 -13.15
C THR A 88 -12.00 -32.90 -14.37
N LYS A 89 -11.42 -32.99 -15.57
CA LYS A 89 -12.20 -33.21 -16.79
C LYS A 89 -12.80 -34.62 -16.73
N VAL A 90 -14.12 -34.72 -16.65
CA VAL A 90 -14.84 -35.98 -16.82
C VAL A 90 -14.92 -36.24 -18.33
N THR A 91 -14.25 -37.28 -18.81
CA THR A 91 -14.43 -37.81 -20.16
C THR A 91 -15.55 -38.83 -20.14
N PHE A 92 -16.50 -38.70 -21.06
CA PHE A 92 -17.50 -39.73 -21.33
C PHE A 92 -16.95 -40.53 -22.51
N ASP A 93 -16.64 -41.81 -22.30
CA ASP A 93 -16.34 -42.73 -23.39
C ASP A 93 -17.67 -43.04 -24.12
N ASP A 94 -17.65 -43.03 -25.46
CA ASP A 94 -18.79 -43.32 -26.35
C ASP A 94 -19.27 -44.77 -26.24
#